data_AF-A0ABD3MQN0-F1
#
_entry.id   AF-A0ABD3MQN0-F1
#
_cell.length_a   1.000
_cell.length_b   1.000
_cell.length_c   1.000
_cell.angle_alpha   90.00
_cell.angle_beta   90.00
_cell.angle_gamma   90.00
#
_symmetry.space_group_name_H-M   'P 1'
#
loop_
_entity.id
_entity.type
_entity.pdbx_description
1 polymer ?
#
loop_
_entity_poly.entity_id
_entity_poly.type
_entity_poly.pdbx_seq_one_letter_code
_entity_poly.pdbx_strand_id
1 'polypeptide(L)'
;MTHSSWGGWHHVEVHNDDWWRGRMESMGFIYSEQLTNMMRGKAGEDSQQTDLLKSMEEGKGYSVAQHLRINLQVFINPFVAALPQHMHLFAEHGCFENDKLVECGKNGTSTEGLSALPDRYKPLELTAEMDKAWFDLIADLKLPE
;
A
#
# COMPACT_ATOMS: atom_id res chain seq x y z
N MET A 1 -2.81 -5.79 -14.63
CA MET A 1 -4.19 -5.64 -15.15
C MET A 1 -4.38 -4.16 -15.47
N THR A 2 -4.76 -3.80 -16.69
CA THR A 2 -4.82 -2.39 -17.11
C THR A 2 -6.26 -1.88 -17.03
N HIS A 3 -6.47 -0.74 -16.36
CA HIS A 3 -7.78 -0.14 -16.13
C HIS A 3 -7.91 1.17 -16.92
N SER A 4 -9.01 1.34 -17.66
CA SER A 4 -9.37 2.59 -18.33
C SER A 4 -10.84 2.91 -18.10
N SER A 5 -11.13 4.12 -17.65
CA SER A 5 -12.48 4.64 -17.47
C SER A 5 -13.07 5.28 -18.73
N TRP A 6 -12.30 5.36 -19.82
CA TRP A 6 -12.65 6.16 -21.01
C TRP A 6 -12.80 5.37 -22.31
N GLY A 7 -12.63 4.05 -22.30
CA GLY A 7 -12.84 3.20 -23.48
C GLY A 7 -11.84 3.49 -24.61
N GLY A 8 -10.69 2.81 -24.61
CA GLY A 8 -9.65 2.97 -25.63
C GLY A 8 -9.49 1.75 -26.55
N TRP A 9 -9.06 1.98 -27.79
CA TRP A 9 -8.75 0.97 -28.82
C TRP A 9 -7.40 0.27 -28.58
N HIS A 10 -7.25 -0.42 -27.45
CA HIS A 10 -6.11 -1.30 -27.22
C HIS A 10 -6.64 -2.68 -26.84
N HIS A 11 -5.93 -3.76 -27.23
CA HIS A 11 -6.26 -5.18 -26.98
C HIS A 11 -6.20 -5.54 -25.48
N VAL A 12 -6.91 -4.79 -24.66
CA VAL A 12 -6.97 -4.97 -23.23
C VAL A 12 -8.42 -4.79 -22.81
N GLU A 13 -8.81 -5.64 -21.88
CA GLU A 13 -10.16 -5.72 -21.37
C GLU A 13 -10.47 -4.41 -20.63
N VAL A 14 -11.39 -3.60 -21.16
CA VAL A 14 -11.76 -2.30 -20.59
C VAL A 14 -13.15 -2.40 -19.98
N HIS A 15 -13.21 -2.32 -18.66
CA HIS A 15 -14.47 -2.30 -17.91
C HIS A 15 -14.44 -1.29 -16.77
N ASN A 16 -15.62 -0.96 -16.26
CA ASN A 16 -15.82 -0.09 -15.10
C ASN A 16 -15.42 -0.79 -13.79
N ASP A 17 -15.36 0.00 -12.70
CA ASP A 17 -15.00 -0.48 -11.37
C ASP A 17 -15.86 -1.68 -10.94
N ASP A 18 -17.18 -1.63 -11.12
CA ASP A 18 -18.11 -2.68 -10.69
C ASP A 18 -17.86 -4.03 -11.37
N TRP A 19 -17.55 -4.01 -12.66
CA TRP A 19 -17.19 -5.23 -13.38
C TRP A 19 -15.88 -5.82 -12.84
N TRP A 20 -14.87 -4.99 -12.57
CA TRP A 20 -13.60 -5.45 -11.99
C TRP A 20 -13.78 -6.00 -10.58
N ARG A 21 -14.64 -5.38 -9.77
CA ARG A 21 -15.03 -5.92 -8.46
C ARG A 21 -15.63 -7.29 -8.61
N GLY A 22 -16.67 -7.43 -9.44
CA GLY A 22 -17.33 -8.71 -9.68
C GLY A 22 -16.37 -9.79 -10.18
N ARG A 23 -15.45 -9.45 -11.10
CA ARG A 23 -14.43 -10.39 -11.57
C ARG A 23 -13.50 -10.83 -10.45
N MET A 24 -12.92 -9.91 -9.69
CA MET A 24 -11.97 -10.24 -8.64
C MET A 24 -12.65 -11.01 -7.49
N GLU A 25 -13.87 -10.64 -7.14
CA GLU A 25 -14.67 -11.35 -6.14
C GLU A 25 -15.05 -12.75 -6.60
N SER A 26 -15.35 -12.95 -7.89
CA SER A 26 -15.58 -14.29 -8.45
C SER A 26 -14.36 -15.21 -8.36
N MET A 27 -13.15 -14.62 -8.26
CA MET A 27 -11.90 -15.34 -8.04
C MET A 27 -11.58 -15.55 -6.55
N GLY A 28 -12.47 -15.14 -5.64
CA GLY A 28 -12.32 -15.32 -4.20
C GLY A 28 -11.56 -14.19 -3.48
N PHE A 29 -11.25 -13.09 -4.18
CA PHE A 29 -10.75 -11.89 -3.51
C PHE A 29 -11.89 -11.12 -2.83
N ILE A 30 -11.57 -10.28 -1.86
CA ILE A 30 -12.54 -9.45 -1.14
C ILE A 30 -12.22 -7.98 -1.42
N TYR A 31 -13.16 -7.24 -2.00
CA TYR A 31 -12.99 -5.80 -2.19
C TYR A 31 -12.99 -5.07 -0.84
N SER A 32 -12.05 -4.13 -0.67
CA SER A 32 -11.99 -3.26 0.51
C SER A 32 -12.18 -1.81 0.11
N GLU A 33 -13.38 -1.28 0.36
CA GLU A 33 -13.70 0.13 0.12
C GLU A 33 -12.85 1.06 1.01
N GLN A 34 -12.70 0.72 2.30
CA GLN A 34 -11.91 1.50 3.25
C GLN A 34 -10.45 1.64 2.79
N LEU A 35 -9.78 0.53 2.46
CA LEU A 35 -8.39 0.57 1.98
C LEU A 35 -8.29 1.25 0.62
N THR A 36 -9.27 1.05 -0.26
CA THR A 36 -9.32 1.76 -1.55
C THR A 36 -9.34 3.27 -1.35
N ASN A 37 -10.25 3.77 -0.51
CA ASN A 37 -10.37 5.20 -0.24
C ASN A 37 -9.14 5.78 0.45
N MET A 38 -8.56 5.05 1.42
CA MET A 38 -7.33 5.44 2.08
C MET A 38 -6.17 5.58 1.08
N MET A 39 -5.97 4.59 0.22
CA MET A 39 -4.87 4.61 -0.76
C MET A 39 -5.10 5.64 -1.87
N ARG A 40 -6.34 5.84 -2.33
CA ARG A 40 -6.68 6.94 -3.24
C ARG A 40 -6.42 8.31 -2.60
N GLY A 41 -6.71 8.44 -1.30
CA GLY A 41 -6.38 9.63 -0.50
C GLY A 41 -4.88 9.90 -0.49
N LYS A 42 -4.07 8.87 -0.23
CA LYS A 42 -2.60 8.96 -0.28
C LYS A 42 -2.07 9.37 -1.66
N ALA A 43 -2.56 8.74 -2.73
CA ALA A 43 -2.25 9.16 -4.09
C ALA A 43 -2.71 10.61 -4.40
N GLY A 44 -3.69 11.13 -3.66
CA GLY A 44 -4.12 12.52 -3.77
C GLY A 44 -3.14 13.52 -3.15
N GLU A 45 -2.32 13.10 -2.18
CA GLU A 45 -1.28 13.95 -1.56
C GLU A 45 -0.23 14.35 -2.60
N ASP A 46 0.03 13.48 -3.58
CA ASP A 46 0.99 13.72 -4.67
C ASP A 46 0.43 14.60 -5.82
N SER A 47 -0.64 15.36 -5.58
CA SER A 47 -1.37 16.04 -6.66
C SER A 47 -0.70 17.28 -7.24
N GLN A 48 0.48 17.69 -6.74
CA GLN A 48 1.26 18.83 -7.21
C GLN A 48 2.77 18.59 -7.05
N GLN A 49 3.25 17.36 -7.26
CA GLN A 49 4.66 17.07 -7.05
C GLN A 49 5.56 17.80 -8.07
N THR A 50 6.69 18.32 -7.61
CA THR A 50 7.64 19.14 -8.40
C THR A 50 9.06 18.57 -8.41
N ASP A 51 9.41 17.65 -7.50
CA ASP A 51 10.80 17.26 -7.24
C ASP A 51 11.07 15.74 -7.37
N LEU A 52 10.19 15.02 -8.07
CA LEU A 52 10.29 13.55 -8.18
C LEU A 52 11.25 13.08 -9.29
N LEU A 53 11.22 13.71 -10.46
CA LEU A 53 12.02 13.34 -11.63
C LEU A 53 12.88 14.51 -12.09
N LYS A 54 14.09 14.25 -12.59
CA LYS A 54 14.96 15.30 -13.15
C LYS A 54 14.34 16.02 -14.35
N SER A 55 13.40 15.39 -15.06
CA SER A 55 12.71 15.98 -16.19
C SER A 55 11.54 16.89 -15.79
N MET A 56 11.25 17.05 -14.49
CA MET A 56 10.21 17.97 -14.04
C MET A 56 10.67 19.42 -14.18
N GLU A 57 9.82 20.24 -14.79
CA GLU A 57 10.02 21.69 -14.88
C GLU A 57 9.88 22.37 -13.51
N GLU A 58 10.82 23.25 -13.19
CA GLU A 58 10.77 24.06 -11.97
C GLU A 58 9.54 24.97 -11.94
N GLY A 59 8.81 24.99 -10.82
CA GLY A 59 7.60 25.80 -10.64
C GLY A 59 6.31 25.22 -11.24
N LYS A 60 6.36 24.03 -11.85
CA LYS A 60 5.19 23.33 -12.39
C LYS A 60 4.85 22.09 -11.56
N GLY A 61 3.66 22.07 -10.98
CA GLY A 61 3.16 20.91 -10.25
C GLY A 61 2.65 19.81 -11.19
N TYR A 62 3.01 18.56 -10.90
CA TYR A 62 2.58 17.38 -11.64
C TYR A 62 1.67 16.51 -10.78
N SER A 63 0.59 15.98 -11.39
CA SER A 63 -0.29 15.02 -10.73
C SER A 63 0.21 13.59 -10.95
N VAL A 64 1.34 13.26 -10.31
CA VAL A 64 2.10 12.02 -10.61
C VAL A 64 1.33 10.73 -10.29
N ALA A 65 0.41 10.78 -9.33
CA ALA A 65 -0.41 9.63 -8.92
C ALA A 65 -1.89 9.75 -9.35
N GLN A 66 -2.21 10.60 -10.33
CA GLN A 66 -3.60 10.83 -10.77
C GLN A 66 -4.32 9.54 -11.17
N HIS A 67 -3.66 8.65 -11.92
CA HIS A 67 -4.27 7.40 -12.36
C HIS A 67 -4.61 6.49 -11.17
N LEU A 68 -3.73 6.40 -10.18
CA LEU A 68 -3.97 5.66 -8.93
C LEU A 68 -5.10 6.30 -8.13
N ARG A 69 -5.09 7.62 -7.94
CA ARG A 69 -6.15 8.35 -7.25
C ARG A 69 -7.53 8.05 -7.80
N ILE A 70 -7.66 7.94 -9.13
CA ILE A 70 -8.96 7.77 -9.79
C ILE A 70 -9.37 6.30 -9.89
N ASN A 71 -8.42 5.41 -10.16
CA ASN A 71 -8.74 4.05 -10.62
C ASN A 71 -8.30 2.93 -9.67
N LEU A 72 -7.49 3.23 -8.65
CA LEU A 72 -6.98 2.20 -7.72
C LEU A 72 -8.16 1.50 -7.04
N GLN A 73 -8.09 0.18 -6.95
CA GLN A 73 -9.03 -0.65 -6.20
C GLN A 73 -8.22 -1.68 -5.41
N VAL A 74 -8.52 -1.82 -4.13
CA VAL A 74 -7.79 -2.71 -3.22
C VAL A 74 -8.63 -3.96 -2.98
N PHE A 75 -8.00 -5.11 -3.22
CA PHE A 75 -8.58 -6.42 -3.02
C PHE A 75 -7.69 -7.23 -2.07
N ILE A 76 -8.31 -7.88 -1.09
CA ILE A 76 -7.64 -8.75 -0.12
C ILE A 76 -7.80 -10.19 -0.63
N ASN A 77 -6.70 -10.92 -0.74
CA ASN A 77 -6.75 -12.35 -0.97
C ASN A 77 -6.82 -13.06 0.40
N PRO A 78 -7.99 -13.62 0.81
CA PRO A 78 -8.14 -14.24 2.12
C PRO A 78 -7.24 -15.47 2.29
N PHE A 79 -6.97 -16.22 1.23
CA PHE A 79 -6.08 -17.39 1.29
C PHE A 79 -4.63 -16.98 1.59
N VAL A 80 -4.19 -15.85 1.04
CA VAL A 80 -2.85 -15.31 1.30
C VAL A 80 -2.81 -14.65 2.67
N ALA A 81 -3.81 -13.82 3.02
CA ALA A 81 -3.88 -13.13 4.29
C ALA A 81 -3.92 -14.10 5.50
N ALA A 82 -4.54 -15.27 5.34
CA ALA A 82 -4.62 -16.30 6.36
C ALA A 82 -3.36 -17.20 6.45
N LEU A 83 -2.35 -17.01 5.59
CA LEU A 83 -1.12 -17.79 5.69
C LEU A 83 -0.43 -17.52 7.03
N PRO A 84 0.13 -18.55 7.71
CA PRO A 84 0.90 -18.36 8.93
C PRO A 84 2.02 -17.32 8.78
N GLN A 85 2.62 -17.22 7.60
CA GLN A 85 3.66 -16.25 7.26
C GLN A 85 3.16 -14.80 7.27
N HIS A 86 1.85 -14.56 7.13
CA HIS A 86 1.24 -13.23 7.12
C HIS A 86 0.50 -12.88 8.41
N MET A 87 0.54 -13.76 9.41
CA MET A 87 -0.04 -13.47 10.74
C MET A 87 0.53 -12.18 11.35
N HIS A 88 1.77 -11.79 10.99
CA HIS A 88 2.37 -10.55 11.44
C HIS A 88 1.73 -9.29 10.82
N LEU A 89 1.04 -9.38 9.68
CA LEU A 89 0.40 -8.23 9.02
C LEU A 89 -0.83 -7.72 9.78
N PHE A 90 -1.43 -8.59 10.60
CA PHE A 90 -2.60 -8.28 11.42
C PHE A 90 -2.30 -8.40 12.92
N ALA A 91 -1.04 -8.65 13.28
CA ALA A 91 -0.60 -8.65 14.66
C ALA A 91 -0.18 -7.23 15.03
N GLU A 92 -1.03 -6.52 15.75
CA GLU A 92 -0.54 -5.39 16.56
C GLU A 92 0.20 -5.95 17.78
N HIS A 93 1.18 -5.19 18.28
CA HIS A 93 1.72 -5.47 19.60
C HIS A 93 0.59 -5.32 20.62
N GLY A 94 0.15 -6.42 21.20
CA GLY A 94 -0.93 -6.39 22.18
C GLY A 94 -0.87 -7.62 23.06
N CYS A 95 -0.52 -7.40 24.33
CA CYS A 95 -0.85 -8.35 25.37
C CYS A 95 -2.26 -8.07 25.89
N PHE A 96 -3.04 -9.11 26.13
CA PHE A 96 -4.38 -8.98 26.69
C PHE A 96 -4.30 -8.76 28.21
N GLU A 97 -4.01 -7.52 28.62
CA GLU A 97 -4.09 -7.02 30.01
C GLU A 97 -4.32 -5.49 29.99
N ASN A 98 -4.00 -4.77 31.07
CA ASN A 98 -4.22 -3.31 31.17
C ASN A 98 -3.38 -2.46 30.20
N ASP A 99 -2.35 -3.05 29.58
CA ASP A 99 -1.40 -2.38 28.70
C ASP A 99 -1.77 -2.60 27.22
N LYS A 100 -2.67 -1.77 26.70
CA LYS A 100 -2.94 -1.72 25.25
C LYS A 100 -1.68 -1.28 24.51
N LEU A 101 -1.41 -1.88 23.35
CA LEU A 101 -0.30 -1.51 22.45
C LEU A 101 1.12 -1.84 22.97
N VAL A 102 1.23 -2.69 24.00
CA VAL A 102 2.52 -3.13 24.55
C VAL A 102 2.85 -4.53 24.07
N GLU A 103 4.09 -4.70 23.60
CA GLU A 103 4.63 -5.99 23.18
C GLU A 103 4.78 -6.93 24.39
N CYS A 104 4.28 -8.17 24.26
CA CYS A 104 4.50 -9.24 25.24
C CYS A 104 5.99 -9.43 25.52
N GLY A 105 6.37 -9.69 26.78
CA GLY A 105 7.76 -9.97 27.15
C GLY A 105 8.67 -8.74 27.16
N LYS A 106 8.11 -7.53 27.03
CA LYS A 106 8.88 -6.29 27.14
C LYS A 106 9.18 -5.99 28.62
N ASN A 107 10.45 -5.75 28.93
CA ASN A 107 10.88 -5.41 30.29
C ASN A 107 10.17 -4.16 30.83
N GLY A 108 9.76 -4.20 32.10
CA GLY A 108 9.08 -3.09 32.78
C GLY A 108 7.60 -2.95 32.40
N THR A 109 7.00 -4.00 31.84
CA THR A 109 5.56 -4.04 31.49
C THR A 109 4.87 -5.15 32.28
N SER A 110 3.54 -5.11 32.38
CA SER A 110 2.74 -6.19 32.98
C SER A 110 2.96 -7.56 32.31
N THR A 111 3.57 -7.56 31.13
CA THR A 111 3.69 -8.68 30.21
C THR A 111 5.10 -9.29 30.18
N GLU A 112 6.03 -8.80 31.00
CA GLU A 112 7.47 -9.15 30.97
C GLU A 112 7.75 -10.66 31.05
N GLY A 113 6.88 -11.42 31.72
CA GLY A 113 7.00 -12.89 31.83
C GLY A 113 6.51 -13.69 30.61
N LEU A 114 5.98 -13.02 29.57
CA LEU A 114 5.41 -13.66 28.38
C LEU A 114 6.42 -13.73 27.22
N SER A 115 6.12 -14.56 26.23
CA SER A 115 6.98 -14.70 25.04
C SER A 115 6.85 -13.50 24.11
N ALA A 116 7.96 -12.80 23.87
CA ALA A 116 8.07 -11.76 22.85
C ALA A 116 8.06 -12.32 21.43
N LEU A 117 7.63 -11.51 20.46
CA LEU A 117 7.71 -11.87 19.05
C LEU A 117 9.18 -11.77 18.59
N PRO A 118 9.78 -12.82 17.99
CA PRO A 118 11.16 -12.74 17.52
C PRO A 118 11.33 -11.61 16.48
N ASP A 119 12.42 -10.85 16.57
CA ASP A 119 12.62 -9.64 15.75
C ASP A 119 12.51 -9.87 14.23
N ARG A 120 12.87 -11.07 13.76
CA ARG A 120 12.74 -11.45 12.33
C ARG A 120 11.30 -11.48 11.80
N TYR A 121 10.31 -11.52 12.68
CA TYR A 121 8.89 -11.47 12.33
C TYR A 121 8.29 -10.08 12.49
N LYS A 122 9.06 -9.12 13.01
CA LYS A 122 8.63 -7.72 13.09
C LYS A 122 8.72 -7.09 11.69
N PRO A 123 7.89 -6.05 11.41
CA PRO A 123 8.00 -5.30 10.18
C PRO A 123 9.43 -4.78 9.96
N LEU A 124 9.87 -4.73 8.70
CA LEU A 124 11.12 -4.08 8.35
C LEU A 124 11.02 -2.59 8.71
N GLU A 125 11.97 -2.09 9.51
CA GLU A 125 12.12 -0.67 9.73
C GLU A 125 12.59 -0.03 8.43
N LEU A 126 11.71 0.75 7.79
CA LEU A 126 12.06 1.51 6.60
C LEU A 126 13.01 2.64 7.01
N THR A 127 14.20 2.66 6.42
CA THR A 127 15.21 3.68 6.69
C THR A 127 15.24 4.74 5.59
N ALA A 128 15.78 5.92 5.91
CA ALA A 128 15.95 6.99 4.92
C ALA A 128 16.85 6.57 3.74
N GLU A 129 17.77 5.63 3.97
CA GLU A 129 18.60 5.06 2.91
C GLU A 129 17.79 4.18 1.95
N MET A 130 16.80 3.43 2.44
CA MET A 130 15.90 2.63 1.60
C MET A 130 15.04 3.54 0.71
N ASP A 131 14.49 4.61 1.30
CA ASP A 131 13.74 5.62 0.55
C ASP A 131 14.62 6.29 -0.50
N LYS A 132 15.83 6.70 -0.11
CA LYS A 132 16.79 7.29 -1.05
C LYS A 132 17.12 6.35 -2.21
N ALA A 133 17.38 5.07 -1.93
CA ALA A 133 17.67 4.08 -2.97
C ALA A 133 16.51 3.93 -3.96
N TRP A 134 15.26 4.00 -3.47
CA TRP A 134 14.07 4.02 -4.33
C TRP A 134 14.00 5.28 -5.18
N PHE A 135 14.17 6.47 -4.58
CA PHE A 135 14.13 7.73 -5.32
C PHE A 135 15.25 7.84 -6.36
N ASP A 136 16.47 7.39 -6.02
CA ASP A 136 17.61 7.33 -6.93
C ASP A 136 17.31 6.44 -8.15
N LEU A 137 16.55 5.36 -7.97
CA LEU A 137 16.16 4.43 -9.05
C LEU A 137 15.14 5.02 -10.02
N ILE A 138 14.28 5.93 -9.56
CA ILE A 138 13.25 6.55 -10.41
C ILE A 138 13.67 7.92 -10.98
N ALA A 139 14.71 8.56 -10.43
CA ALA A 139 15.06 9.95 -10.71
C ALA A 139 15.38 10.27 -12.19
N ASP A 140 15.83 9.29 -12.98
CA ASP A 140 16.20 9.43 -14.39
C ASP A 140 15.10 8.99 -15.39
N LEU A 141 13.92 8.62 -14.89
CA LEU A 141 12.76 8.35 -15.74
C LEU A 141 12.38 9.61 -16.53
N LYS A 142 12.14 9.43 -17.83
CA LYS A 142 11.66 10.50 -18.72
C LYS A 142 10.14 10.56 -18.67
N LEU A 143 9.60 11.76 -18.51
CA LEU A 143 8.18 12.01 -18.74
C LEU A 143 7.85 11.80 -20.22
N PRO A 144 6.68 11.21 -20.56
CA PRO A 144 6.22 11.14 -21.94
C PRO A 144 5.98 12.55 -22.50
N GLU A 145 6.32 12.73 -23.78
CA GLU A 145 6.13 13.98 -24.55
C GLU A 145 4.66 14.36 -24.76
#